data_AF-A0A2G9TQI9-F1
#
_entry.id   AF-A0A2G9TQI9-F1
#
_cell.length_a   1.000
_cell.length_b   1.000
_cell.length_c   1.000
_cell.angle_alpha   90.00
_cell.angle_beta   90.00
_cell.angle_gamma   90.00
#
_symmetry.space_group_name_H-M   'P 1'
#
loop_
_entity.id
_entity.type
_entity.pdbx_description
1 polymer ?
#
loop_
_entity_poly.entity_id
_entity_poly.type
_entity_poly.pdbx_seq_one_letter_code
_entity_poly.pdbx_strand_id
1 'polypeptide(L)' 'LLAFSELRLSAYKNAVIEALSFSGKFVIFSCNFTKEELCKFFDDGVSLVFHSEIPAAHAISFGGRQGVTSTGVVFEKK' A
#
# COMPACT_ATOMS: atom_id res chain seq x y z
N LEU A 1 2.39 -20.28 10.72
CA LEU A 1 3.21 -19.14 10.22
C LEU A 1 2.39 -18.17 9.35
N LEU A 2 1.65 -18.62 8.34
CA LEU A 2 0.80 -17.76 7.49
C LEU A 2 -0.32 -17.02 8.25
N ALA A 3 -0.98 -17.66 9.22
CA ALA A 3 -2.05 -17.02 10.01
C ALA A 3 -1.55 -15.83 10.87
N PHE A 4 -0.29 -15.86 11.31
CA PHE A 4 0.28 -14.77 12.13
C PHE A 4 0.56 -13.51 11.30
N SER A 5 0.91 -13.65 10.00
CA SER A 5 1.10 -12.48 9.14
C SER A 5 -0.21 -11.79 8.79
N GLU A 6 -1.30 -12.54 8.61
CA GLU A 6 -2.62 -11.98 8.31
C GLU A 6 -3.19 -11.18 9.49
N LEU A 7 -3.05 -11.68 10.72
CA LEU A 7 -3.49 -10.96 11.92
C LEU A 7 -2.73 -9.64 12.11
N ARG A 8 -1.40 -9.66 11.91
CA ARG A 8 -0.58 -8.44 12.00
C ARG A 8 -0.98 -7.41 10.95
N LEU A 9 -1.24 -7.85 9.71
CA LEU A 9 -1.62 -6.96 8.62
C LEU A 9 -3.00 -6.34 8.86
N SER A 10 -3.96 -7.12 9.35
CA SER A 10 -5.27 -6.64 9.76
C SER A 10 -5.16 -5.61 10.90
N ALA A 11 -4.39 -5.90 11.95
CA ALA A 11 -4.16 -4.95 13.04
C ALA A 11 -3.50 -3.66 12.56
N TYR A 12 -2.53 -3.75 11.64
CA TYR A 12 -1.89 -2.58 11.06
C TYR A 12 -2.88 -1.73 10.25
N LYS A 13 -3.71 -2.37 9.41
CA LYS A 13 -4.77 -1.68 8.67
C LYS A 13 -5.73 -0.95 9.62
N ASN A 14 -6.20 -1.62 10.67
CA ASN A 14 -7.12 -1.00 11.63
C ASN A 14 -6.49 0.19 12.34
N ALA A 15 -5.23 0.09 12.76
CA ALA A 15 -4.50 1.20 13.36
C ALA A 15 -4.38 2.41 12.41
N VAL A 16 -4.14 2.18 11.11
CA VAL A 16 -4.13 3.24 10.10
C VAL A 16 -5.50 3.90 9.97
N ILE A 17 -6.57 3.10 9.90
CA ILE A 17 -7.95 3.62 9.82
C ILE A 17 -8.26 4.49 11.04
N GLU A 18 -7.94 4.03 12.25
CA GLU A 18 -8.21 4.77 13.49
C GLU A 18 -7.41 6.08 13.59
N ALA A 19 -6.17 6.09 13.11
CA ALA A 19 -5.29 7.26 13.16
C ALA A 19 -5.69 8.39 12.19
N LEU A 20 -6.39 8.08 11.09
CA LEU A 20 -6.75 9.05 10.07
C LEU A 20 -8.08 9.77 10.38
N SER A 21 -8.13 11.07 10.08
CA SER A 21 -9.39 11.80 9.96
C SER A 21 -10.10 11.48 8.63
N PHE A 22 -11.39 11.84 8.52
CA PHE A 22 -12.13 11.77 7.26
C PHE A 22 -11.37 12.47 6.12
N SER A 23 -11.32 11.85 4.94
CA SER A 23 -10.51 12.25 3.77
C SER A 23 -8.99 12.31 4.00
N GLY A 24 -8.49 11.83 5.14
CA GLY A 24 -7.06 11.70 5.43
C GLY A 24 -6.35 10.75 4.47
N LYS A 25 -5.06 11.00 4.22
CA LYS A 25 -4.26 10.23 3.26
C LYS A 25 -3.29 9.29 3.97
N PHE A 26 -3.31 8.01 3.58
CA PHE A 26 -2.30 7.03 3.95
C PHE A 26 -1.37 6.81 2.76
N VAL A 27 -0.09 7.14 2.93
CA VAL A 27 0.94 6.94 1.91
C VAL A 27 1.83 5.79 2.35
N ILE A 28 2.00 4.79 1.48
CA ILE A 28 2.88 3.65 1.73
C ILE A 28 3.82 3.43 0.55
N PHE A 29 5.09 3.21 0.86
CA PHE A 29 6.10 2.71 -0.08
C PHE A 29 6.52 1.32 0.35
N SER A 30 6.51 0.38 -0.59
CA SER A 30 6.91 -1.00 -0.35
C SER A 30 7.88 -1.47 -1.42
N CYS A 31 8.98 -2.11 -1.01
CA CYS A 31 9.90 -2.79 -1.92
C CYS A 31 9.49 -4.27 -2.13
N ASN A 32 8.51 -4.73 -1.36
CA ASN A 32 8.16 -6.15 -1.22
C ASN A 32 6.79 -6.50 -1.79
N PHE A 33 5.95 -5.50 -2.04
CA PHE A 33 4.58 -5.69 -2.49
C PHE A 33 4.31 -4.87 -3.74
N THR A 34 3.60 -5.46 -4.68
CA THR A 34 3.08 -4.73 -5.84
C THR A 34 1.91 -3.85 -5.43
N LYS A 35 1.48 -2.98 -6.34
CA LYS A 35 0.29 -2.14 -6.15
C LYS A 35 -0.94 -2.99 -5.90
N GLU A 36 -1.12 -4.06 -6.68
CA GLU A 36 -2.28 -4.94 -6.61
C GLU A 36 -2.34 -5.64 -5.25
N GLU A 37 -1.20 -6.07 -4.72
CA GLU A 37 -1.11 -6.66 -3.38
C GLU A 37 -1.43 -5.63 -2.30
N LEU A 38 -0.88 -4.42 -2.39
CA LEU A 38 -1.21 -3.34 -1.46
C LEU A 38 -2.70 -2.98 -1.50
N CYS A 39 -3.30 -2.87 -2.69
CA CYS A 39 -4.73 -2.65 -2.82
C CYS A 39 -5.54 -3.79 -2.21
N LYS A 40 -5.15 -5.05 -2.44
CA LYS A 40 -5.81 -6.21 -1.81
C LYS A 40 -5.80 -6.17 -0.28
N PHE A 41 -4.75 -5.58 0.31
CA PHE A 41 -4.63 -5.48 1.76
C PHE A 41 -5.37 -4.29 2.35
N PHE A 42 -5.24 -3.11 1.74
CA PHE A 42 -5.68 -1.85 2.34
C PHE A 42 -6.97 -1.30 1.75
N ASP A 43 -7.28 -1.55 0.48
CA ASP A 43 -8.53 -1.10 -0.15
C ASP A 43 -9.66 -2.09 0.17
N ASP A 44 -10.59 -1.66 1.03
CA ASP A 44 -11.83 -2.41 1.30
C ASP A 44 -13.07 -1.76 0.68
N GLY A 45 -12.90 -0.69 -0.10
CA GLY A 45 -13.99 0.06 -0.72
C GLY A 45 -14.84 0.88 0.25
N VAL A 46 -14.59 0.82 1.57
CA VAL A 46 -15.46 1.43 2.60
C VAL A 46 -14.68 2.34 3.54
N SER A 47 -13.62 1.85 4.19
CA SER A 47 -12.83 2.58 5.18
C SER A 47 -11.61 3.24 4.55
N LEU A 48 -10.89 2.50 3.71
CA LEU A 48 -9.75 2.99 2.93
C LEU A 48 -9.97 2.62 1.48
N VAL A 49 -9.73 3.58 0.59
CA VAL A 49 -9.90 3.41 -0.85
C VAL A 49 -8.64 3.87 -1.57
N PHE A 50 -8.22 3.14 -2.59
CA PHE A 50 -7.13 3.56 -3.46
C PHE A 50 -7.41 4.95 -4.02
N HIS A 51 -6.44 5.86 -3.86
CA HIS A 51 -6.52 7.22 -4.38
C HIS A 51 -5.61 7.40 -5.59
N SER A 52 -4.32 7.08 -5.44
CA SER A 52 -3.34 7.28 -6.52
C SER A 52 -2.08 6.44 -6.32
N GLU A 53 -1.36 6.20 -7.41
CA GLU A 53 -0.01 5.64 -7.37
C GLU A 53 1.03 6.77 -7.45
N ILE A 54 2.11 6.63 -6.68
CA ILE A 54 3.22 7.56 -6.72
C ILE A 54 4.25 7.01 -7.71
N PRO A 55 4.60 7.76 -8.77
CA PRO A 55 5.60 7.33 -9.74
C PRO A 55 6.93 7.00 -9.05
N ALA A 56 7.51 5.84 -9.39
CA ALA A 56 8.84 5.49 -8.90
C ALA A 56 9.88 6.42 -9.54
N ALA A 57 10.51 7.29 -8.74
CA ALA A 57 11.56 8.19 -9.22
C ALA A 57 12.84 7.45 -9.65
N HIS A 58 13.01 6.20 -9.22
CA HIS A 58 14.20 5.39 -9.47
C HIS A 58 13.80 4.01 -9.99
N ALA A 59 13.91 3.82 -11.30
CA ALA A 59 13.81 2.51 -11.93
C ALA A 59 15.23 1.95 -12.13
N ILE A 60 15.48 0.74 -11.65
CA ILE A 60 16.73 0.02 -11.93
C ILE A 60 16.53 -0.72 -13.26
N SER A 61 17.50 -0.57 -14.17
CA SER A 61 17.54 -1.33 -15.41
C SER A 61 18.65 -2.38 -15.34
N PHE A 62 18.30 -3.65 -15.51
CA PHE A 62 19.27 -4.75 -15.57
C PHE A 62 18.91 -5.70 -16.72
N GLY A 63 19.84 -5.92 -17.65
CA GLY A 63 19.65 -6.83 -18.79
C GLY A 63 18.48 -6.49 -19.72
N GLY A 64 18.12 -5.20 -19.84
CA GLY A 64 16.98 -4.74 -20.65
C GLY A 64 15.61 -4.83 -19.98
N ARG A 65 15.54 -5.29 -18.72
CA ARG A 65 14.32 -5.26 -17.90
C ARG A 65 14.39 -4.09 -16.93
N GLN A 66 13.31 -3.33 -16.88
CA GLN A 66 13.16 -2.18 -15.99
C GLN A 66 12.31 -2.60 -14.79
N GLY A 67 12.87 -2.51 -13.59
CA GLY A 67 12.18 -2.80 -12.33
C GLY A 67 12.15 -1.55 -11.46
N VAL A 68 11.01 -1.28 -10.82
CA VAL A 68 10.91 -0.20 -9.84
C VAL A 68 11.49 -0.68 -8.50
N THR A 69 12.24 0.17 -7.81
CA THR A 69 12.84 -0.19 -6.51
C THR A 69 11.83 -0.26 -5.37
N SER A 70 10.69 0.40 -5.54
CA SER A 70 9.61 0.46 -4.58
C SER A 70 8.31 0.87 -5.26
N THR A 71 7.20 0.28 -4.85
CA THR A 71 5.85 0.69 -5.22
C THR A 71 5.33 1.69 -4.19
N GLY A 72 4.95 2.89 -4.65
CA GLY A 72 4.31 3.92 -3.82
C GLY A 72 2.82 4.01 -4.09
N VAL A 73 1.98 3.88 -3.07
CA VAL A 73 0.51 3.96 -3.18
C VAL A 73 -0.05 4.91 -2.13
N VAL A 74 -1.09 5.64 -2.52
CA VAL A 74 -1.88 6.52 -1.65
C VAL A 74 -3.28 5.95 -1.52
N PHE A 75 -3.74 5.81 -0.28
CA PHE A 75 -5.13 5.51 0.06
C PHE A 75 -5.77 6.73 0.75
N GLU A 76 -7.06 6.90 0.57
CA GLU A 76 -7.86 7.91 1.28
C GLU A 76 -8.83 7.23 2.24
N LYS A 77 -8.92 7.77 3.46
CA LYS A 77 -9.96 7.37 4.41
C LYS A 77 -11.30 7.99 4.03
N LYS A 78 -12.33 7.15 3.92
CA LYS A 78 -13.72 7.58 3.78
C LYS A 78 -14.45 7.64 5.11
#